data_AF-A0A0F9DZT0-F1
#
_entry.id   AF-A0A0F9DZT0-F1
#
_cell.length_a   1.000
_cell.length_b   1.000
_cell.length_c   1.000
_cell.angle_alpha   90.00
_cell.angle_beta   90.00
_cell.angle_gamma   90.00
#
_symmetry.space_group_name_H-M   'P 1'
#
loop_
_entity.id
_entity.type
_entity.pdbx_description
1 polymer ?
#
loop_
_entity_poly.entity_id
_entity_poly.type
_entity_poly.pdbx_seq_one_letter_code
_entity_poly.pdbx_strand_id
1 'polypeptide(L)'
;MVTSTTPQEYRVTDPHALAVVPAGGGPPVFEVDTLTRAVRINGRVLLNGIFIGDVELAHIVGSTYSTVQDLQDLFHSTGWISGGVVTDAGGAAIDVAAGTGLIRVADSAVAELQFFDWAALTGTVIPADTTRYVGVEYNNGAPQVVVRTTANWDFNTDFPLGLVVNEGGTLHIHTHVQQVGDHANRMIQRLHAVEHIARDNSGGGIIVGESGANKITLTAGTLWVGLSTIAIAALDTNIAGSFDRYYRDFPTGWVLESAQTDWPNTEYDDGSGALALMTNNRYAVLWFYLETDDEVIMLYGQNQYTTFAGAENEAPPSTVPDRIVEHGLLIGRLIFQKSAGSAIEISSVFDTVFSSLGVTAHADLSGVTSDQHHVAFVQADADLLYDLLGGLATHEVLATGVHGAGASTLATAADIATHTAIAAAHHTKYLDAEAISAVEGEATLDLTGDVSIQDGTASKTLSILVTGDANPKMRLSDDRLEFGAGGASALDTILKRVGVGTFEMTRPSDGAYFEGKISGDTFPQIRLGTAALDFGPGGGSDTDISVAT
;
A
#
# COMPACT_ATOMS: atom_id res chain seq x y z
N MET A 1 -37.56 6.44 74.23
CA MET A 1 -36.47 7.06 73.47
C MET A 1 -36.23 8.45 74.01
N VAL A 2 -34.98 8.82 74.27
CA VAL A 2 -34.60 10.20 74.64
C VAL A 2 -33.80 10.76 73.47
N THR A 3 -34.38 11.69 72.72
CA THR A 3 -33.70 12.40 71.64
C THR A 3 -32.80 13.49 72.23
N SER A 4 -31.49 13.23 72.28
CA SER A 4 -30.49 14.24 72.64
C SER A 4 -30.07 15.02 71.40
N THR A 5 -30.24 16.34 71.42
CA THR A 5 -29.84 17.26 70.33
C THR A 5 -28.45 17.86 70.53
N THR A 6 -27.80 17.61 71.66
CA THR A 6 -26.39 17.99 71.90
C THR A 6 -25.43 16.84 71.56
N PRO A 7 -24.24 17.12 70.99
CA PRO A 7 -23.21 16.12 70.73
C PRO A 7 -22.81 15.37 72.02
N GLN A 8 -22.79 14.04 71.97
CA GLN A 8 -22.39 13.17 73.07
C GLN A 8 -21.08 12.45 72.70
N GLU A 9 -20.01 12.64 73.49
CA GLU A 9 -18.78 11.84 73.35
C GLU A 9 -18.92 10.53 74.14
N TYR A 10 -19.33 9.45 73.48
CA TYR A 10 -19.36 8.12 74.08
C TYR A 10 -17.97 7.46 74.05
N ARG A 11 -17.21 7.61 75.13
CA ARG A 11 -15.99 6.81 75.35
C ARG A 11 -16.33 5.44 75.92
N VAL A 12 -16.23 4.41 75.08
CA VAL A 12 -16.26 3.01 75.53
C VAL A 12 -14.84 2.63 75.98
N THR A 13 -14.64 2.53 77.30
CA THR A 13 -13.31 2.27 77.91
C THR A 13 -12.98 0.79 78.12
N ASP A 14 -13.93 -0.11 77.84
CA ASP A 14 -13.77 -1.56 77.92
C ASP A 14 -14.12 -2.18 76.56
N PRO A 15 -13.20 -2.95 75.92
CA PRO A 15 -13.43 -3.53 74.60
C PRO A 15 -14.63 -4.50 74.51
N HIS A 16 -15.23 -4.89 75.64
CA HIS A 16 -16.42 -5.75 75.67
C HIS A 16 -17.75 -4.99 75.91
N ALA A 17 -17.73 -3.68 76.11
CA ALA A 17 -18.86 -2.97 76.75
C ALA A 17 -19.93 -2.35 75.81
N LEU A 18 -19.81 -2.43 74.47
CA LEU A 18 -20.87 -1.98 73.55
C LEU A 18 -21.70 -3.14 72.97
N ALA A 19 -22.35 -3.90 73.85
CA ALA A 19 -23.37 -4.85 73.46
C ALA A 19 -24.73 -4.14 73.30
N VAL A 20 -25.16 -3.87 72.05
CA VAL A 20 -26.54 -3.47 71.78
C VAL A 20 -27.42 -4.71 71.95
N VAL A 21 -27.93 -4.95 73.15
CA VAL A 21 -28.84 -6.08 73.42
C VAL A 21 -30.27 -5.66 73.06
N PRO A 22 -30.87 -6.16 71.95
CA PRO A 22 -32.28 -5.88 71.69
C PRO A 22 -33.15 -6.61 72.72
N ALA A 23 -34.21 -5.93 73.18
CA ALA A 23 -35.10 -6.41 74.26
C ALA A 23 -35.97 -7.64 73.90
N GLY A 24 -35.62 -8.38 72.83
CA GLY A 24 -36.30 -9.57 72.34
C GLY A 24 -35.37 -10.67 71.80
N GLY A 25 -34.06 -10.61 72.06
CA GLY A 25 -33.13 -11.71 71.73
C GLY A 25 -32.70 -11.83 70.26
N GLY A 26 -32.95 -10.80 69.43
CA GLY A 26 -32.37 -10.69 68.09
C GLY A 26 -30.86 -10.35 68.11
N PRO A 27 -30.21 -10.29 66.93
CA PRO A 27 -28.83 -9.82 66.84
C PRO A 27 -28.73 -8.32 67.21
N PRO A 28 -27.60 -7.87 67.79
CA PRO A 28 -27.28 -6.46 67.95
C PRO A 28 -27.29 -5.73 66.60
N VAL A 29 -28.08 -4.65 66.48
CA VAL A 29 -28.07 -3.75 65.30
C VAL A 29 -27.74 -2.34 65.77
N PHE A 30 -26.75 -1.72 65.15
CA PHE A 30 -26.39 -0.32 65.37
C PHE A 30 -26.82 0.49 64.14
N GLU A 31 -28.01 1.07 64.21
CA GLU A 31 -28.57 1.89 63.13
C GLU A 31 -28.12 3.35 63.31
N VAL A 32 -27.55 3.94 62.25
CA VAL A 32 -27.22 5.36 62.19
C VAL A 32 -27.97 5.99 61.02
N ASP A 33 -28.99 6.77 61.34
CA ASP A 33 -29.92 7.38 60.39
C ASP A 33 -29.22 8.37 59.42
N THR A 34 -28.21 9.10 59.89
CA THR A 34 -27.38 9.95 59.02
C THR A 34 -25.98 10.18 59.61
N LEU A 35 -24.94 10.10 58.77
CA LEU A 35 -23.56 10.42 59.11
C LEU A 35 -23.13 11.70 58.40
N THR A 36 -23.03 12.82 59.13
CA THR A 36 -22.83 14.17 58.54
C THR A 36 -21.38 14.62 58.41
N ARG A 37 -20.39 13.75 58.66
CA ARG A 37 -18.95 14.08 58.54
C ARG A 37 -18.12 12.92 58.00
N ALA A 38 -17.73 11.99 58.86
CA ALA A 38 -16.88 10.85 58.52
C ALA A 38 -16.94 9.79 59.61
N VAL A 39 -16.81 8.52 59.23
CA VAL A 39 -16.52 7.42 60.17
C VAL A 39 -15.10 6.95 59.90
N ARG A 40 -14.21 7.08 60.89
CA ARG A 40 -12.87 6.49 60.82
C ARG A 40 -12.90 5.11 61.46
N ILE A 41 -12.70 4.07 60.66
CA ILE A 41 -12.67 2.68 61.12
C ILE A 41 -11.25 2.15 60.99
N ASN A 42 -10.57 1.97 62.12
CA ASN A 42 -9.25 1.33 62.16
C ASN A 42 -9.41 -0.19 62.19
N GLY A 43 -9.84 -0.78 61.07
CA GLY A 43 -10.08 -2.22 60.94
C GLY A 43 -10.81 -2.62 59.67
N ARG A 44 -11.14 -3.90 59.54
CA ARG A 44 -11.92 -4.42 58.42
C ARG A 44 -13.38 -3.98 58.53
N VAL A 45 -13.86 -3.32 57.47
CA VAL A 45 -15.27 -3.00 57.29
C VAL A 45 -15.93 -4.11 56.47
N LEU A 46 -17.06 -4.63 56.95
CA LEU A 46 -17.89 -5.60 56.23
C LEU A 46 -19.24 -4.93 55.94
N LEU A 47 -19.44 -4.51 54.70
CA LEU A 47 -20.70 -3.93 54.22
C LEU A 47 -21.35 -4.96 53.29
N ASN A 48 -22.63 -5.23 53.53
CA ASN A 48 -23.43 -6.16 52.75
C ASN A 48 -24.54 -5.37 52.05
N GLY A 49 -24.17 -4.67 50.98
CA GLY A 49 -25.06 -3.74 50.27
C GLY A 49 -24.33 -3.00 49.14
N ILE A 50 -25.08 -2.14 48.44
CA ILE A 50 -24.59 -1.30 47.34
C ILE A 50 -24.07 0.02 47.92
N PHE A 51 -22.91 0.50 47.45
CA PHE A 51 -22.47 1.87 47.68
C PHE A 51 -23.18 2.79 46.68
N ILE A 52 -23.73 3.91 47.16
CA ILE A 52 -24.38 4.93 46.33
C ILE A 52 -23.62 6.24 46.54
N GLY A 53 -23.03 6.77 45.47
CA GLY A 53 -22.13 7.92 45.48
C GLY A 53 -20.67 7.55 45.17
N ASP A 54 -19.83 8.56 45.04
CA ASP A 54 -18.46 8.41 44.55
C ASP A 54 -17.56 7.68 45.54
N VAL A 55 -16.77 6.74 45.03
CA VAL A 55 -15.70 6.07 45.77
C VAL A 55 -14.39 6.79 45.45
N GLU A 56 -13.88 7.60 46.37
CA GLU A 56 -12.58 8.26 46.22
C GLU A 56 -11.42 7.24 46.25
N LEU A 57 -10.49 7.43 45.32
CA LEU A 57 -9.17 6.81 45.28
C LEU A 57 -8.13 7.67 46.01
N ALA A 58 -6.98 7.09 46.33
CA ALA A 58 -5.87 7.84 46.91
C ALA A 58 -5.31 8.82 45.86
N HIS A 59 -5.50 10.12 46.09
CA HIS A 59 -5.18 11.18 45.13
C HIS A 59 -4.42 12.34 45.81
N ILE A 60 -3.78 13.21 45.01
CA ILE A 60 -3.17 14.45 45.50
C ILE A 60 -4.28 15.51 45.63
N VAL A 61 -4.36 16.18 46.78
CA VAL A 61 -5.41 17.19 47.07
C VAL A 61 -5.50 18.23 45.95
N GLY A 62 -6.70 18.39 45.37
CA GLY A 62 -6.96 19.33 44.27
C GLY A 62 -6.66 18.80 42.87
N SER A 63 -6.39 17.50 42.71
CA SER A 63 -6.38 16.84 41.39
C SER A 63 -7.78 16.77 40.79
N THR A 64 -7.85 16.80 39.45
CA THR A 64 -9.10 16.78 38.67
C THR A 64 -9.85 15.46 38.78
N TYR A 65 -9.11 14.36 38.89
CA TYR A 65 -9.61 12.99 38.88
C TYR A 65 -9.26 12.35 40.21
N SER A 66 -10.27 11.84 40.92
CA SER A 66 -10.13 11.39 42.31
C SER A 66 -10.98 10.17 42.65
N THR A 67 -11.80 9.65 41.74
CA THR A 67 -12.82 8.62 42.00
C THR A 67 -12.61 7.34 41.19
N VAL A 68 -13.33 6.28 41.55
CA VAL A 68 -13.42 5.04 40.75
C VAL A 68 -14.11 5.28 39.40
N GLN A 69 -15.02 6.25 39.29
CA GLN A 69 -15.63 6.60 38.00
C GLN A 69 -14.59 7.29 37.10
N ASP A 70 -13.77 8.20 37.62
CA ASP A 70 -12.69 8.81 36.84
C ASP A 70 -11.69 7.76 36.30
N LEU A 71 -11.41 6.71 37.08
CA LEU A 71 -10.58 5.58 36.64
C LEU A 71 -11.22 4.86 35.43
N GLN A 72 -12.53 4.60 35.51
CA GLN A 72 -13.30 4.00 34.42
C GLN A 72 -13.29 4.89 33.17
N ASP A 73 -13.49 6.20 33.35
CA ASP A 73 -13.58 7.17 32.26
C ASP A 73 -12.26 7.36 31.52
N LEU A 74 -11.12 7.29 32.24
CA LEU A 74 -9.78 7.54 31.70
C LEU A 74 -9.12 6.32 31.06
N PHE A 75 -9.27 5.14 31.64
CA PHE A 75 -8.52 3.94 31.22
C PHE A 75 -9.31 3.00 30.28
N HIS A 76 -10.63 3.15 30.20
CA HIS A 76 -11.47 2.36 29.32
C HIS A 76 -12.10 3.19 28.19
N SER A 77 -12.69 2.50 27.23
CA SER A 77 -13.26 3.08 26.01
C SER A 77 -14.71 2.63 25.82
N THR A 78 -15.44 3.36 24.97
CA THR A 78 -16.72 2.91 24.42
C THR A 78 -16.54 1.66 23.57
N GLY A 79 -17.44 0.69 23.69
CA GLY A 79 -17.42 -0.53 22.89
C GLY A 79 -18.20 -1.71 23.46
N TRP A 80 -17.98 -2.85 22.84
CA TRP A 80 -18.69 -4.11 23.02
C TRP A 80 -18.08 -4.98 24.13
N ILE A 81 -18.94 -5.65 24.91
CA ILE A 81 -18.56 -6.67 25.90
C ILE A 81 -19.11 -8.04 25.50
N SER A 82 -20.42 -8.14 25.19
CA SER A 82 -21.06 -9.40 24.76
C SER A 82 -22.40 -9.17 24.05
N GLY A 83 -22.90 -10.17 23.33
CA GLY A 83 -24.19 -10.11 22.60
C GLY A 83 -24.07 -9.43 21.24
N GLY A 84 -25.12 -8.76 20.74
CA GLY A 84 -25.03 -7.93 19.54
C GLY A 84 -24.78 -8.66 18.21
N VAL A 85 -24.95 -9.98 18.16
CA VAL A 85 -24.71 -10.78 16.95
C VAL A 85 -25.68 -10.34 15.85
N VAL A 86 -25.14 -10.00 14.68
CA VAL A 86 -25.91 -9.68 13.46
C VAL A 86 -26.15 -10.95 12.66
N THR A 87 -27.40 -11.26 12.31
CA THR A 87 -27.78 -12.46 11.57
C THR A 87 -28.76 -12.14 10.44
N ASP A 88 -28.74 -12.94 9.37
CA ASP A 88 -29.73 -12.88 8.29
C ASP A 88 -31.09 -13.37 8.82
N ALA A 89 -32.11 -12.52 8.73
CA ALA A 89 -33.50 -12.80 9.12
C ALA A 89 -34.32 -13.38 7.95
N GLY A 90 -33.71 -13.52 6.76
CA GLY A 90 -34.35 -13.83 5.51
C GLY A 90 -34.95 -12.60 4.82
N GLY A 91 -35.25 -12.73 3.53
CA GLY A 91 -35.91 -11.66 2.77
C GLY A 91 -35.12 -10.35 2.66
N ALA A 92 -33.77 -10.44 2.68
CA ALA A 92 -32.85 -9.30 2.73
C ALA A 92 -33.01 -8.39 3.96
N ALA A 93 -33.39 -8.97 5.11
CA ALA A 93 -33.43 -8.28 6.39
C ALA A 93 -32.43 -8.89 7.39
N ILE A 94 -32.01 -8.10 8.37
CA ILE A 94 -31.17 -8.56 9.49
C ILE A 94 -31.91 -8.48 10.82
N ASP A 95 -31.51 -9.39 11.70
CA ASP A 95 -31.71 -9.31 13.15
C ASP A 95 -30.38 -8.96 13.82
N VAL A 96 -30.44 -8.24 14.94
CA VAL A 96 -29.31 -7.94 15.82
C VAL A 96 -29.71 -8.32 17.24
N ALA A 97 -28.98 -9.26 17.84
CA ALA A 97 -29.25 -9.71 19.19
C ALA A 97 -29.06 -8.59 20.24
N ALA A 98 -29.76 -8.72 21.37
CA ALA A 98 -29.48 -7.92 22.57
C ALA A 98 -28.01 -8.12 23.01
N GLY A 99 -27.48 -7.16 23.76
CA GLY A 99 -26.10 -7.20 24.20
C GLY A 99 -25.76 -6.15 25.24
N THR A 100 -24.47 -6.08 25.56
CA THR A 100 -23.91 -5.36 26.71
C THR A 100 -22.61 -4.66 26.31
N GLY A 101 -22.36 -3.47 26.86
CA GLY A 101 -21.21 -2.66 26.48
C GLY A 101 -20.92 -1.50 27.42
N LEU A 102 -20.02 -0.65 26.94
CA LEU A 102 -19.59 0.60 27.55
C LEU A 102 -19.85 1.74 26.56
N ILE A 103 -20.35 2.89 27.02
CA ILE A 103 -20.65 4.04 26.15
C ILE A 103 -20.51 5.35 26.92
N ARG A 104 -20.03 6.41 26.26
CA ARG A 104 -19.92 7.73 26.87
C ARG A 104 -21.20 8.54 26.66
N VAL A 105 -21.53 9.37 27.65
CA VAL A 105 -22.70 10.25 27.61
C VAL A 105 -22.53 11.48 26.68
N ALA A 106 -21.30 11.73 26.20
CA ALA A 106 -20.96 12.82 25.28
C ALA A 106 -19.71 12.48 24.45
N ASP A 107 -19.54 13.15 23.30
CA ASP A 107 -18.37 12.97 22.41
C ASP A 107 -17.13 13.67 23.02
N SER A 108 -16.48 12.96 23.94
CA SER A 108 -15.26 13.38 24.61
C SER A 108 -14.61 12.18 25.29
N ALA A 109 -13.30 12.00 25.11
CA ALA A 109 -12.53 10.92 25.72
C ALA A 109 -12.46 10.95 27.26
N VAL A 110 -13.02 11.98 27.91
CA VAL A 110 -13.11 12.13 29.38
C VAL A 110 -14.55 12.34 29.87
N ALA A 111 -15.56 12.11 29.02
CA ALA A 111 -16.95 12.07 29.45
C ALA A 111 -17.27 10.74 30.17
N GLU A 112 -18.22 10.79 31.10
CA GLU A 112 -18.67 9.64 31.91
C GLU A 112 -18.97 8.43 31.02
N LEU A 113 -18.26 7.32 31.29
CA LEU A 113 -18.34 6.05 30.59
C LEU A 113 -19.21 5.08 31.40
N GLN A 114 -20.38 4.77 30.87
CA GLN A 114 -21.41 3.97 31.54
C GLN A 114 -21.46 2.55 30.99
N PHE A 115 -21.65 1.58 31.87
CA PHE A 115 -22.11 0.23 31.49
C PHE A 115 -23.57 0.29 31.07
N PHE A 116 -23.94 -0.43 30.02
CA PHE A 116 -25.31 -0.48 29.53
C PHE A 116 -25.63 -1.78 28.80
N ASP A 117 -26.93 -2.06 28.71
CA ASP A 117 -27.50 -3.13 27.88
C ASP A 117 -28.31 -2.51 26.74
N TRP A 118 -28.32 -3.12 25.55
CA TRP A 118 -29.22 -2.75 24.45
C TRP A 118 -30.21 -3.87 24.13
N ALA A 119 -31.42 -3.47 23.73
CA ALA A 119 -32.45 -4.37 23.24
C ALA A 119 -32.11 -4.92 21.84
N ALA A 120 -32.66 -6.08 21.50
CA ALA A 120 -32.56 -6.64 20.16
C ALA A 120 -33.30 -5.78 19.13
N LEU A 121 -32.77 -5.72 17.91
CA LEU A 121 -33.40 -5.10 16.74
C LEU A 121 -33.74 -6.23 15.75
N THR A 122 -34.96 -6.27 15.22
CA THR A 122 -35.41 -7.38 14.35
C THR A 122 -35.98 -6.90 13.02
N GLY A 123 -35.83 -7.73 11.98
CA GLY A 123 -36.46 -7.54 10.66
C GLY A 123 -36.03 -6.26 9.92
N THR A 124 -34.80 -5.77 10.15
CA THR A 124 -34.33 -4.53 9.51
C THR A 124 -33.88 -4.79 8.09
N VAL A 125 -34.67 -4.32 7.12
CA VAL A 125 -34.39 -4.50 5.68
C VAL A 125 -33.11 -3.77 5.28
N ILE A 126 -32.20 -4.49 4.63
CA ILE A 126 -31.01 -3.96 3.97
C ILE A 126 -31.34 -3.85 2.47
N PRO A 127 -31.44 -2.64 1.88
CA PRO A 127 -31.77 -2.50 0.46
C PRO A 127 -30.75 -3.19 -0.45
N ALA A 128 -31.23 -3.79 -1.54
CA ALA A 128 -30.39 -4.44 -2.54
C ALA A 128 -29.33 -3.49 -3.11
N ASP A 129 -28.14 -4.04 -3.37
CA ASP A 129 -26.97 -3.35 -3.92
C ASP A 129 -26.51 -2.18 -3.05
N THR A 130 -26.58 -2.35 -1.72
CA THR A 130 -26.12 -1.36 -0.74
C THR A 130 -25.32 -1.96 0.41
N THR A 131 -24.41 -1.13 0.95
CA THR A 131 -23.73 -1.37 2.22
C THR A 131 -24.44 -0.66 3.36
N ARG A 132 -24.53 -1.31 4.52
CA ARG A 132 -25.01 -0.72 5.77
C ARG A 132 -24.06 -1.04 6.91
N TYR A 133 -23.89 -0.09 7.83
CA TYR A 133 -23.03 -0.22 8.99
C TYR A 133 -23.92 -0.37 10.23
N VAL A 134 -23.69 -1.44 10.99
CA VAL A 134 -24.50 -1.79 12.16
C VAL A 134 -23.68 -1.50 13.41
N GLY A 135 -24.27 -0.78 14.35
CA GLY A 135 -23.60 -0.38 15.59
C GLY A 135 -24.58 -0.01 16.68
N VAL A 136 -24.06 0.56 17.76
CA VAL A 136 -24.84 1.00 18.92
C VAL A 136 -24.51 2.46 19.21
N GLU A 137 -25.53 3.27 19.53
CA GLU A 137 -25.37 4.70 19.83
C GLU A 137 -26.05 5.09 21.15
N TYR A 138 -25.53 6.15 21.77
CA TYR A 138 -26.06 6.77 22.98
C TYR A 138 -27.30 7.62 22.66
N ASN A 139 -28.48 7.02 22.81
CA ASN A 139 -29.76 7.68 22.62
C ASN A 139 -30.29 8.21 23.97
N ASN A 140 -29.69 9.31 24.45
CA ASN A 140 -30.14 10.08 25.62
C ASN A 140 -30.45 9.22 26.87
N GLY A 141 -29.51 8.37 27.25
CA GLY A 141 -29.62 7.47 28.41
C GLY A 141 -30.31 6.13 28.13
N ALA A 142 -30.78 5.88 26.90
CA ALA A 142 -31.34 4.60 26.46
C ALA A 142 -30.66 4.12 25.15
N PRO A 143 -29.41 3.64 25.21
CA PRO A 143 -28.66 3.27 24.01
C PRO A 143 -29.34 2.20 23.15
N GLN A 144 -29.14 2.29 21.83
CA GLN A 144 -29.90 1.52 20.86
C GLN A 144 -29.05 1.03 19.68
N VAL A 145 -29.46 -0.07 19.06
CA VAL A 145 -28.87 -0.54 17.80
C VAL A 145 -29.30 0.39 16.66
N VAL A 146 -28.36 0.78 15.81
CA VAL A 146 -28.60 1.59 14.60
C VAL A 146 -27.97 1.00 13.36
N VAL A 147 -28.59 1.29 12.21
CA VAL A 147 -28.16 0.84 10.88
C VAL A 147 -27.96 2.07 10.00
N ARG A 148 -26.69 2.43 9.76
CA ARG A 148 -26.26 3.66 9.08
C ARG A 148 -25.85 3.39 7.63
N THR A 149 -25.93 4.43 6.78
CA THR A 149 -25.45 4.39 5.38
C THR A 149 -23.96 4.70 5.24
N THR A 150 -23.34 5.25 6.28
CA THR A 150 -21.91 5.63 6.35
C THR A 150 -21.29 5.12 7.65
N ALA A 151 -19.98 4.88 7.65
CA ALA A 151 -19.20 4.51 8.82
C ALA A 151 -18.64 5.76 9.51
N ASN A 152 -19.53 6.54 10.14
CA ASN A 152 -19.21 7.81 10.79
C ASN A 152 -19.18 7.70 12.33
N TRP A 153 -18.61 6.62 12.85
CA TRP A 153 -18.56 6.36 14.29
C TRP A 153 -17.57 7.33 14.98
N ASP A 154 -17.95 7.87 16.14
CA ASP A 154 -17.10 8.76 16.95
C ASP A 154 -16.22 7.97 17.96
N PHE A 155 -16.57 6.72 18.24
CA PHE A 155 -15.95 5.84 19.24
C PHE A 155 -16.04 6.37 20.68
N ASN A 156 -16.97 7.30 20.95
CA ASN A 156 -17.30 7.88 22.24
C ASN A 156 -18.80 7.70 22.56
N THR A 157 -19.70 8.33 21.78
CA THR A 157 -21.15 8.17 21.91
C THR A 157 -21.71 7.05 21.05
N ASP A 158 -20.93 6.47 20.14
CA ASP A 158 -21.32 5.31 19.37
C ASP A 158 -20.15 4.38 19.00
N PHE A 159 -20.47 3.15 18.55
CA PHE A 159 -19.47 2.18 18.10
C PHE A 159 -20.03 1.11 17.14
N PRO A 160 -19.20 0.53 16.25
CA PRO A 160 -19.60 -0.54 15.34
C PRO A 160 -19.73 -1.92 16.02
N LEU A 161 -20.71 -2.68 15.54
CA LEU A 161 -20.83 -4.13 15.71
C LEU A 161 -20.38 -4.88 14.43
N GLY A 162 -20.58 -4.27 13.26
CA GLY A 162 -20.17 -4.84 11.98
C GLY A 162 -20.75 -4.06 10.79
N LEU A 163 -20.70 -4.69 9.61
CA LEU A 163 -21.30 -4.18 8.38
C LEU A 163 -22.01 -5.30 7.62
N VAL A 164 -22.94 -4.90 6.76
CA VAL A 164 -23.70 -5.80 5.90
C VAL A 164 -23.69 -5.24 4.48
N VAL A 165 -23.28 -6.05 3.52
CA VAL A 165 -23.42 -5.76 2.08
C VAL A 165 -24.55 -6.63 1.55
N ASN A 166 -25.56 -6.01 0.95
CA ASN A 166 -26.56 -6.74 0.18
C ASN A 166 -26.19 -6.68 -1.29
N GLU A 167 -25.89 -7.83 -1.89
CA GLU A 167 -25.58 -8.00 -3.31
C GLU A 167 -26.69 -8.80 -3.99
N GLY A 168 -27.49 -8.16 -4.84
CA GLY A 168 -28.59 -8.81 -5.58
C GLY A 168 -29.66 -9.50 -4.71
N GLY A 169 -29.75 -9.20 -3.42
CA GLY A 169 -30.62 -9.86 -2.44
C GLY A 169 -29.91 -10.81 -1.47
N THR A 170 -28.61 -11.08 -1.66
CA THR A 170 -27.80 -11.92 -0.78
C THR A 170 -27.08 -11.06 0.26
N LEU A 171 -27.21 -11.40 1.55
CA LEU A 171 -26.55 -10.66 2.63
C LEU A 171 -25.17 -11.23 2.97
N HIS A 172 -24.13 -10.43 2.72
CA HIS A 172 -22.78 -10.67 3.22
C HIS A 172 -22.60 -9.90 4.53
N ILE A 173 -22.69 -10.61 5.65
CA ILE A 173 -22.56 -10.05 7.01
C ILE A 173 -21.12 -10.19 7.48
N HIS A 174 -20.47 -9.07 7.79
CA HIS A 174 -19.13 -9.02 8.37
C HIS A 174 -19.17 -8.43 9.78
N THR A 175 -19.02 -9.29 10.78
CA THR A 175 -18.97 -8.90 12.20
C THR A 175 -17.57 -8.42 12.56
N HIS A 176 -17.46 -7.17 13.00
CA HIS A 176 -16.23 -6.57 13.51
C HIS A 176 -16.59 -5.62 14.66
N VAL A 177 -16.70 -6.19 15.86
CA VAL A 177 -17.08 -5.46 17.07
C VAL A 177 -15.92 -4.62 17.60
N GLN A 178 -16.25 -3.44 18.15
CA GLN A 178 -15.33 -2.63 18.94
C GLN A 178 -15.06 -3.29 20.31
N GLN A 179 -14.26 -4.36 20.35
CA GLN A 179 -14.03 -5.18 21.55
C GLN A 179 -13.36 -4.37 22.67
N VAL A 180 -14.08 -4.13 23.78
CA VAL A 180 -13.54 -3.53 25.01
C VAL A 180 -13.58 -4.51 26.19
N GLY A 181 -14.57 -5.41 26.24
CA GLY A 181 -14.55 -6.50 27.21
C GLY A 181 -13.29 -7.36 27.06
N ASP A 182 -12.56 -7.60 28.15
CA ASP A 182 -11.33 -8.41 28.18
C ASP A 182 -10.21 -7.93 27.21
N HIS A 183 -10.19 -6.65 26.86
CA HIS A 183 -9.26 -6.10 25.86
C HIS A 183 -7.78 -6.33 26.19
N ALA A 184 -7.39 -6.33 27.47
CA ALA A 184 -6.00 -6.55 27.88
C ALA A 184 -5.49 -7.97 27.51
N ASN A 185 -6.30 -9.01 27.78
CA ASN A 185 -6.01 -10.38 27.38
C ASN A 185 -6.00 -10.52 25.84
N ARG A 186 -6.99 -9.91 25.16
CA ARG A 186 -7.06 -9.90 23.70
C ARG A 186 -5.86 -9.20 23.04
N MET A 187 -5.34 -8.14 23.66
CA MET A 187 -4.13 -7.45 23.21
C MET A 187 -2.90 -8.36 23.30
N ILE A 188 -2.71 -9.05 24.44
CA ILE A 188 -1.61 -10.02 24.63
C ILE A 188 -1.71 -11.16 23.60
N GLN A 189 -2.90 -11.74 23.41
CA GLN A 189 -3.14 -12.79 22.42
C GLN A 189 -2.87 -12.31 20.99
N ARG A 190 -3.31 -11.08 20.64
CA ARG A 190 -3.06 -10.51 19.31
C ARG A 190 -1.57 -10.26 19.07
N LEU A 191 -0.85 -9.72 20.05
CA LEU A 191 0.60 -9.56 19.97
C LEU A 191 1.26 -10.93 19.73
N HIS A 192 1.01 -11.92 20.59
CA HIS A 192 1.57 -13.27 20.43
C HIS A 192 1.24 -13.94 19.07
N ALA A 193 0.05 -13.70 18.51
CA ALA A 193 -0.39 -14.34 17.27
C ALA A 193 0.07 -13.62 15.98
N VAL A 194 0.46 -12.35 16.06
CA VAL A 194 0.85 -11.52 14.89
C VAL A 194 2.34 -11.12 14.94
N GLU A 195 2.91 -11.05 16.13
CA GLU A 195 4.25 -10.56 16.45
C GLU A 195 4.78 -11.38 17.66
N HIS A 196 5.03 -12.67 17.41
CA HIS A 196 5.34 -13.66 18.46
C HIS A 196 6.57 -13.27 19.29
N ILE A 197 7.65 -12.91 18.60
CA ILE A 197 8.92 -12.46 19.17
C ILE A 197 9.36 -11.21 18.39
N ALA A 198 9.67 -10.12 19.08
CA ALA A 198 10.14 -8.87 18.48
C ALA A 198 11.34 -8.29 19.23
N ARG A 199 12.17 -7.49 18.56
CA ARG A 199 13.30 -6.78 19.18
C ARG A 199 12.87 -5.44 19.75
N ASP A 200 13.45 -5.05 20.89
CA ASP A 200 13.37 -3.67 21.38
C ASP A 200 14.17 -2.71 20.45
N ASN A 201 13.45 -2.05 19.54
CA ASN A 201 14.02 -1.09 18.62
C ASN A 201 14.44 0.24 19.29
N SER A 202 13.98 0.54 20.51
CA SER A 202 14.41 1.73 21.26
C SER A 202 15.68 1.47 22.08
N GLY A 203 15.84 0.26 22.60
CA GLY A 203 17.05 -0.19 23.29
C GLY A 203 18.19 -0.54 22.33
N GLY A 204 17.86 -1.09 21.16
CA GLY A 204 18.83 -1.52 20.15
C GLY A 204 19.46 -2.88 20.47
N GLY A 205 20.74 -3.06 20.15
CA GLY A 205 21.45 -4.33 20.36
C GLY A 205 21.07 -5.42 19.37
N ILE A 206 21.40 -6.68 19.68
CA ILE A 206 21.12 -7.86 18.83
C ILE A 206 21.68 -7.69 17.40
N ILE A 207 22.86 -7.07 17.30
CA ILE A 207 23.61 -6.88 16.05
C ILE A 207 24.67 -7.97 15.95
N VAL A 208 24.66 -8.71 14.83
CA VAL A 208 25.64 -9.75 14.50
C VAL A 208 26.93 -9.10 13.97
N GLY A 209 28.09 -9.65 14.34
CA GLY A 209 29.40 -9.22 13.87
C GLY A 209 30.45 -10.33 13.91
N GLU A 210 31.72 -9.95 13.77
CA GLU A 210 32.89 -10.85 13.81
C GLU A 210 34.01 -10.23 14.67
N SER A 211 34.72 -11.06 15.45
CA SER A 211 35.79 -10.67 16.40
C SER A 211 37.13 -11.35 16.16
N GLY A 212 37.19 -12.25 15.17
CA GLY A 212 38.35 -13.11 14.90
C GLY A 212 38.06 -14.02 13.71
N ALA A 213 39.07 -14.74 13.23
CA ALA A 213 38.89 -15.58 12.06
C ALA A 213 37.84 -16.68 12.33
N ASN A 214 36.81 -16.74 11.48
CA ASN A 214 35.65 -17.61 11.61
C ASN A 214 34.79 -17.42 12.89
N LYS A 215 34.95 -16.32 13.63
CA LYS A 215 34.22 -16.08 14.90
C LYS A 215 33.01 -15.16 14.72
N ILE A 216 31.91 -15.44 15.41
CA ILE A 216 30.76 -14.53 15.49
C ILE A 216 30.74 -13.74 16.80
N THR A 217 30.18 -12.53 16.73
CA THR A 217 29.73 -11.75 17.88
C THR A 217 28.24 -11.43 17.79
N LEU A 218 27.62 -11.22 18.94
CA LEU A 218 26.28 -10.66 19.09
C LEU A 218 26.33 -9.58 20.17
N THR A 219 25.81 -8.39 19.89
CA THR A 219 25.65 -7.35 20.92
C THR A 219 24.43 -7.62 21.81
N ALA A 220 24.58 -7.40 23.12
CA ALA A 220 23.47 -7.53 24.08
C ALA A 220 22.27 -6.65 23.70
N GLY A 221 21.05 -7.07 24.06
CA GLY A 221 19.82 -6.36 23.73
C GLY A 221 18.61 -6.88 24.49
N THR A 222 17.40 -6.64 23.96
CA THR A 222 16.14 -7.10 24.58
C THR A 222 15.17 -7.59 23.51
N LEU A 223 14.53 -8.73 23.79
CA LEU A 223 13.37 -9.24 23.05
C LEU A 223 12.07 -8.99 23.83
N TRP A 224 10.97 -8.88 23.10
CA TRP A 224 9.60 -8.82 23.58
C TRP A 224 8.85 -10.07 23.15
N VAL A 225 8.13 -10.68 24.10
CA VAL A 225 7.18 -11.77 23.85
C VAL A 225 5.86 -11.35 24.50
N GLY A 226 4.90 -10.91 23.68
CA GLY A 226 3.70 -10.22 24.17
C GLY A 226 4.05 -8.93 24.92
N LEU A 227 3.76 -8.88 26.22
CA LEU A 227 4.10 -7.74 27.11
C LEU A 227 5.28 -8.04 28.04
N SER A 228 5.96 -9.18 27.88
CA SER A 228 7.12 -9.57 28.69
C SER A 228 8.41 -9.26 27.95
N THR A 229 9.41 -8.74 28.67
CA THR A 229 10.77 -8.53 28.15
C THR A 229 11.71 -9.66 28.53
N ILE A 230 12.66 -9.95 27.65
CA ILE A 230 13.71 -10.94 27.80
C ILE A 230 15.03 -10.26 27.45
N ALA A 231 15.96 -10.20 28.41
CA ALA A 231 17.25 -9.55 28.22
C ALA A 231 18.24 -10.56 27.61
N ILE A 232 18.87 -10.17 26.50
CA ILE A 232 19.80 -10.99 25.73
C ILE A 232 21.24 -10.59 26.05
N ALA A 233 22.06 -11.55 26.48
CA ALA A 233 23.48 -11.36 26.72
C ALA A 233 24.28 -11.12 25.42
N ALA A 234 25.45 -10.51 25.55
CA ALA A 234 26.40 -10.42 24.44
C ALA A 234 27.15 -11.74 24.25
N LEU A 235 27.37 -12.15 23.01
CA LEU A 235 28.15 -13.33 22.62
C LEU A 235 29.43 -12.90 21.89
N ASP A 236 30.54 -13.57 22.18
CA ASP A 236 31.78 -13.50 21.39
C ASP A 236 32.48 -14.86 21.40
N THR A 237 32.28 -15.64 20.34
CA THR A 237 32.82 -17.00 20.20
C THR A 237 34.35 -17.08 20.08
N ASN A 238 35.04 -15.93 19.96
CA ASN A 238 36.49 -15.85 20.10
C ASN A 238 36.95 -15.88 21.56
N ILE A 239 36.05 -15.53 22.50
CA ILE A 239 36.32 -15.43 23.94
C ILE A 239 35.64 -16.57 24.71
N ALA A 240 34.32 -16.71 24.54
CA ALA A 240 33.49 -17.68 25.26
C ALA A 240 32.09 -17.83 24.63
N GLY A 241 31.47 -18.99 24.87
CA GLY A 241 30.17 -19.33 24.30
C GLY A 241 30.29 -20.00 22.93
N SER A 242 29.13 -20.36 22.38
CA SER A 242 28.98 -21.14 21.16
C SER A 242 27.61 -20.89 20.54
N PHE A 243 27.41 -21.38 19.32
CA PHE A 243 26.13 -21.43 18.64
C PHE A 243 25.89 -22.85 18.11
N ASP A 244 24.63 -23.22 17.93
CA ASP A 244 24.24 -24.47 17.29
C ASP A 244 24.02 -24.23 15.80
N ARG A 245 24.31 -25.22 14.94
CA ARG A 245 24.05 -25.08 13.49
C ARG A 245 23.30 -26.26 12.86
N TYR A 246 22.48 -25.95 11.86
CA TYR A 246 21.61 -26.91 11.19
C TYR A 246 21.76 -26.93 9.67
N TYR A 247 21.69 -28.14 9.08
CA TYR A 247 21.49 -28.38 7.65
C TYR A 247 20.43 -29.47 7.43
N ARG A 248 19.85 -29.53 6.24
CA ARG A 248 18.76 -30.45 5.89
C ARG A 248 19.23 -31.91 5.91
N ASP A 249 18.43 -32.78 6.52
CA ASP A 249 18.55 -34.23 6.37
C ASP A 249 17.70 -34.73 5.19
N PHE A 250 18.13 -35.80 4.53
CA PHE A 250 17.44 -36.37 3.36
C PHE A 250 16.73 -37.69 3.72
N PRO A 251 15.45 -37.88 3.33
CA PRO A 251 14.63 -37.02 2.47
C PRO A 251 13.89 -35.89 3.21
N THR A 252 13.87 -35.92 4.55
CA THR A 252 13.16 -34.96 5.40
C THR A 252 13.81 -34.88 6.77
N GLY A 253 13.98 -33.68 7.31
CA GLY A 253 14.48 -33.46 8.66
C GLY A 253 15.65 -32.48 8.68
N TRP A 254 16.34 -32.44 9.81
CA TRP A 254 17.46 -31.53 10.06
C TRP A 254 18.52 -32.24 10.89
N VAL A 255 19.78 -32.10 10.49
CA VAL A 255 20.94 -32.52 11.30
C VAL A 255 21.41 -31.32 12.13
N LEU A 256 21.63 -31.57 13.42
CA LEU A 256 22.15 -30.59 14.37
C LEU A 256 23.64 -30.83 14.62
N GLU A 257 24.43 -29.77 14.53
CA GLU A 257 25.81 -29.72 14.99
C GLU A 257 25.93 -28.67 16.11
N SER A 258 25.87 -29.14 17.36
CA SER A 258 25.83 -28.27 18.53
C SER A 258 27.18 -27.70 18.94
N ALA A 259 27.15 -26.65 19.76
CA ALA A 259 28.28 -26.04 20.46
C ALA A 259 29.46 -25.65 19.55
N GLN A 260 29.16 -25.14 18.35
CA GLN A 260 30.17 -24.63 17.43
C GLN A 260 30.68 -23.27 17.90
N THR A 261 31.98 -23.04 17.70
CA THR A 261 32.60 -21.71 17.96
C THR A 261 33.14 -21.06 16.70
N ASP A 262 33.08 -21.76 15.56
CA ASP A 262 33.57 -21.30 14.26
C ASP A 262 32.45 -21.42 13.21
N TRP A 263 32.19 -20.34 12.48
CA TRP A 263 31.29 -20.38 11.32
C TRP A 263 31.98 -21.10 10.15
N PRO A 264 31.28 -22.02 9.45
CA PRO A 264 31.86 -22.89 8.43
C PRO A 264 32.22 -22.10 7.16
N ASN A 265 33.41 -22.34 6.60
CA ASN A 265 33.85 -21.63 5.38
C ASN A 265 34.19 -22.53 4.18
N THR A 266 33.90 -23.84 4.24
CA THR A 266 34.26 -24.80 3.19
C THR A 266 33.07 -25.52 2.56
N GLU A 267 31.90 -25.47 3.18
CA GLU A 267 30.71 -26.26 2.86
C GLU A 267 29.44 -25.40 2.74
N TYR A 268 28.43 -25.94 2.08
CA TYR A 268 27.05 -25.44 2.02
C TYR A 268 26.05 -26.61 2.03
N ASP A 269 24.76 -26.33 2.22
CA ASP A 269 23.69 -27.33 2.17
C ASP A 269 23.12 -27.43 0.74
N ASP A 270 23.37 -28.55 0.05
CA ASP A 270 22.83 -28.81 -1.30
C ASP A 270 21.52 -29.63 -1.30
N GLY A 271 20.99 -29.99 -0.12
CA GLY A 271 19.79 -30.78 0.06
C GLY A 271 20.00 -32.30 -0.05
N SER A 272 21.25 -32.78 -0.12
CA SER A 272 21.56 -34.21 -0.24
C SER A 272 21.46 -35.01 1.07
N GLY A 273 21.27 -34.35 2.22
CA GLY A 273 21.35 -34.96 3.56
C GLY A 273 22.76 -34.93 4.16
N ALA A 274 23.72 -34.31 3.47
CA ALA A 274 25.06 -34.06 3.95
C ALA A 274 25.55 -32.68 3.48
N LEU A 275 26.57 -32.14 4.15
CA LEU A 275 27.21 -30.90 3.75
C LEU A 275 28.08 -31.10 2.49
N ALA A 276 27.85 -30.27 1.47
CA ALA A 276 28.55 -30.32 0.20
C ALA A 276 29.76 -29.38 0.20
N LEU A 277 30.93 -29.88 -0.23
CA LEU A 277 32.14 -29.06 -0.36
C LEU A 277 31.95 -28.01 -1.46
N MET A 278 32.16 -26.74 -1.11
CA MET A 278 32.08 -25.64 -2.06
C MET A 278 33.13 -25.75 -3.17
N THR A 279 32.85 -25.19 -4.34
CA THR A 279 33.85 -24.97 -5.39
C THR A 279 34.72 -23.76 -5.02
N ASN A 280 36.00 -23.78 -5.43
CA ASN A 280 36.90 -22.64 -5.17
C ASN A 280 36.39 -21.36 -5.83
N ASN A 281 36.64 -20.22 -5.18
CA ASN A 281 36.19 -18.88 -5.58
C ASN A 281 34.64 -18.73 -5.66
N ARG A 282 33.88 -19.52 -4.90
CA ARG A 282 32.43 -19.37 -4.73
C ARG A 282 32.06 -18.74 -3.39
N TYR A 283 30.91 -18.09 -3.37
CA TYR A 283 30.31 -17.45 -2.20
C TYR A 283 29.13 -18.26 -1.69
N ALA A 284 28.86 -18.24 -0.39
CA ALA A 284 27.66 -18.83 0.21
C ALA A 284 27.18 -17.99 1.39
N VAL A 285 25.95 -18.25 1.84
CA VAL A 285 25.27 -17.51 2.91
C VAL A 285 25.12 -18.42 4.14
N LEU A 286 25.23 -17.82 5.33
CA LEU A 286 24.83 -18.41 6.60
C LEU A 286 23.77 -17.51 7.23
N TRP A 287 22.66 -18.08 7.67
CA TRP A 287 21.55 -17.35 8.27
C TRP A 287 21.59 -17.48 9.79
N PHE A 288 21.43 -16.39 10.52
CA PHE A 288 21.52 -16.37 11.99
C PHE A 288 20.17 -16.04 12.61
N TYR A 289 19.77 -16.88 13.56
CA TYR A 289 18.57 -16.76 14.37
C TYR A 289 18.97 -16.68 15.85
N LEU A 290 18.14 -16.05 16.66
CA LEU A 290 18.28 -15.94 18.11
C LEU A 290 17.02 -16.49 18.79
N GLU A 291 17.21 -17.25 19.85
CA GLU A 291 16.13 -17.73 20.71
C GLU A 291 15.94 -16.87 21.97
N THR A 292 14.85 -17.15 22.69
CA THR A 292 14.44 -16.44 23.91
C THR A 292 15.22 -16.86 25.17
N ASP A 293 16.21 -17.74 25.03
CA ASP A 293 17.10 -18.24 26.09
C ASP A 293 18.59 -17.91 25.83
N ASP A 294 18.84 -16.89 25.02
CA ASP A 294 20.15 -16.38 24.58
C ASP A 294 20.94 -17.29 23.62
N GLU A 295 20.37 -18.42 23.18
CA GLU A 295 21.06 -19.28 22.20
C GLU A 295 20.97 -18.73 20.78
N VAL A 296 22.12 -18.70 20.10
CA VAL A 296 22.22 -18.36 18.67
C VAL A 296 22.20 -19.63 17.85
N ILE A 297 21.39 -19.64 16.79
CA ILE A 297 21.31 -20.72 15.82
C ILE A 297 21.80 -20.23 14.45
N MET A 298 22.65 -21.02 13.80
CA MET A 298 23.08 -20.81 12.42
C MET A 298 22.42 -21.85 11.48
N LEU A 299 21.84 -21.40 10.38
CA LEU A 299 21.23 -22.24 9.36
C LEU A 299 22.03 -22.10 8.06
N TYR A 300 22.45 -23.22 7.46
CA TYR A 300 23.22 -23.18 6.21
C TYR A 300 22.38 -22.60 5.07
N GLY A 301 22.98 -21.73 4.26
CA GLY A 301 22.41 -21.32 2.98
C GLY A 301 22.35 -22.49 2.00
N GLN A 302 21.37 -22.44 1.10
CA GLN A 302 20.97 -23.60 0.29
C GLN A 302 21.70 -23.70 -1.06
N ASN A 303 22.68 -22.84 -1.33
CA ASN A 303 23.40 -22.79 -2.60
C ASN A 303 24.81 -22.16 -2.49
N GLN A 304 25.55 -22.19 -3.59
CA GLN A 304 26.83 -21.48 -3.76
C GLN A 304 26.86 -20.68 -5.07
N TYR A 305 27.43 -19.48 -5.03
CA TYR A 305 27.31 -18.47 -6.08
C TYR A 305 28.66 -18.10 -6.70
N THR A 306 28.67 -17.81 -8.01
CA THR A 306 29.85 -17.28 -8.73
C THR A 306 30.23 -15.86 -8.31
N THR A 307 29.26 -15.08 -7.85
CA THR A 307 29.39 -13.66 -7.52
C THR A 307 28.87 -13.40 -6.11
N PHE A 308 29.43 -12.37 -5.46
CA PHE A 308 28.95 -11.88 -4.17
C PHE A 308 27.47 -11.45 -4.26
N ALA A 309 27.11 -10.65 -5.27
CA ALA A 309 25.73 -10.24 -5.55
C ALA A 309 24.76 -11.42 -5.80
N GLY A 310 25.25 -12.58 -6.24
CA GLY A 310 24.43 -13.79 -6.32
C GLY A 310 24.01 -14.29 -4.94
N ALA A 311 24.96 -14.31 -3.99
CA ALA A 311 24.71 -14.68 -2.60
C ALA A 311 23.89 -13.61 -1.86
N GLU A 312 24.08 -12.32 -2.16
CA GLU A 312 23.24 -11.25 -1.60
C GLU A 312 21.75 -11.39 -1.93
N ASN A 313 21.41 -12.11 -3.01
CA ASN A 313 20.04 -12.38 -3.43
C ASN A 313 19.47 -13.71 -2.91
N GLU A 314 20.21 -14.48 -2.10
CA GLU A 314 19.61 -15.62 -1.38
C GLU A 314 18.59 -15.09 -0.36
N ALA A 315 17.41 -15.69 -0.34
CA ALA A 315 16.38 -15.43 0.66
C ALA A 315 16.53 -16.43 1.83
N PRO A 316 16.04 -16.10 3.05
CA PRO A 316 16.03 -17.05 4.16
C PRO A 316 15.36 -18.38 3.77
N PRO A 317 15.89 -19.53 4.20
CA PRO A 317 15.29 -20.85 3.97
C PRO A 317 13.79 -20.88 4.25
N SER A 318 13.00 -21.29 3.25
CA SER A 318 11.53 -21.38 3.36
C SER A 318 11.05 -22.52 4.27
N THR A 319 11.96 -23.42 4.63
CA THR A 319 11.80 -24.40 5.68
C THR A 319 12.96 -24.26 6.66
N VAL A 320 12.66 -24.38 7.95
CA VAL A 320 13.61 -24.31 9.08
C VAL A 320 13.28 -25.43 10.08
N PRO A 321 14.15 -25.76 11.04
CA PRO A 321 13.82 -26.66 12.15
C PRO A 321 12.68 -26.12 13.02
N ASP A 322 11.84 -26.99 13.57
CA ASP A 322 10.73 -26.60 14.48
C ASP A 322 11.19 -25.69 15.64
N ARG A 323 12.42 -25.92 16.13
CA ARG A 323 13.11 -25.05 17.11
C ARG A 323 13.11 -23.57 16.69
N ILE A 324 13.46 -23.31 15.42
CA ILE A 324 13.48 -21.95 14.85
C ILE A 324 12.05 -21.44 14.61
N VAL A 325 11.08 -22.30 14.24
CA VAL A 325 9.68 -21.89 14.04
C VAL A 325 9.06 -21.38 15.34
N GLU A 326 9.26 -22.09 16.44
CA GLU A 326 8.63 -21.79 17.73
C GLU A 326 9.39 -20.73 18.53
N HIS A 327 10.73 -20.77 18.56
CA HIS A 327 11.54 -19.92 19.44
C HIS A 327 12.44 -18.91 18.71
N GLY A 328 12.63 -19.05 17.39
CA GLY A 328 13.66 -18.32 16.66
C GLY A 328 13.20 -17.00 16.03
N LEU A 329 13.91 -15.92 16.34
CA LEU A 329 13.87 -14.67 15.59
C LEU A 329 15.04 -14.64 14.60
N LEU A 330 14.80 -14.43 13.30
CA LEU A 330 15.88 -14.15 12.34
C LEU A 330 16.54 -12.81 12.72
N ILE A 331 17.85 -12.82 12.98
CA ILE A 331 18.61 -11.62 13.39
C ILE A 331 19.52 -11.08 12.28
N GLY A 332 19.98 -11.94 11.37
CA GLY A 332 20.89 -11.50 10.30
C GLY A 332 21.39 -12.61 9.39
N ARG A 333 22.37 -12.26 8.56
CA ARG A 333 23.10 -13.16 7.66
C ARG A 333 24.59 -12.84 7.63
N LEU A 334 25.38 -13.82 7.20
CA LEU A 334 26.81 -13.69 6.90
C LEU A 334 27.06 -14.25 5.49
N ILE A 335 27.77 -13.49 4.65
CA ILE A 335 28.21 -13.94 3.33
C ILE A 335 29.73 -14.10 3.35
N PHE A 336 30.21 -15.27 2.92
CA PHE A 336 31.63 -15.61 2.88
C PHE A 336 32.03 -16.19 1.52
N GLN A 337 33.32 -16.13 1.20
CA GLN A 337 33.91 -16.87 0.08
C GLN A 337 34.61 -18.12 0.61
N LYS A 338 34.59 -19.22 -0.14
CA LYS A 338 35.22 -20.48 0.27
C LYS A 338 36.65 -20.28 0.80
N SER A 339 36.91 -20.80 1.99
CA SER A 339 38.18 -20.75 2.72
C SER A 339 38.68 -19.35 3.09
N ALA A 340 37.84 -18.32 3.00
CA ALA A 340 38.12 -17.02 3.61
C ALA A 340 38.00 -17.14 5.14
N GLY A 341 38.96 -16.57 5.88
CA GLY A 341 38.92 -16.53 7.34
C GLY A 341 38.01 -15.45 7.93
N SER A 342 37.43 -14.58 7.07
CA SER A 342 36.53 -13.50 7.46
C SER A 342 35.34 -13.43 6.53
N ALA A 343 34.22 -12.94 7.07
CA ALA A 343 33.05 -12.60 6.28
C ALA A 343 33.36 -11.47 5.27
N ILE A 344 32.64 -11.46 4.16
CA ILE A 344 32.63 -10.36 3.18
C ILE A 344 31.53 -9.36 3.53
N GLU A 345 30.38 -9.87 3.96
CA GLU A 345 29.27 -9.08 4.46
C GLU A 345 28.71 -9.75 5.72
N ILE A 346 28.37 -8.94 6.71
CA ILE A 346 27.53 -9.31 7.84
C ILE A 346 26.43 -8.25 7.90
N SER A 347 25.18 -8.66 7.79
CA SER A 347 24.03 -7.77 7.78
C SER A 347 22.97 -8.26 8.77
N SER A 348 22.39 -7.33 9.54
CA SER A 348 21.34 -7.62 10.52
C SER A 348 19.98 -7.18 9.97
N VAL A 349 18.91 -7.98 10.20
CA VAL A 349 17.56 -7.71 9.64
C VAL A 349 16.99 -6.36 10.05
N PHE A 350 17.46 -5.83 11.19
CA PHE A 350 16.96 -4.60 11.80
C PHE A 350 17.45 -3.33 11.07
N ASP A 351 18.61 -3.42 10.40
CA ASP A 351 19.21 -2.33 9.63
C ASP A 351 19.11 -2.55 8.11
N THR A 352 18.88 -3.80 7.66
CA THR A 352 18.84 -4.18 6.24
C THR A 352 17.63 -5.04 5.91
N VAL A 353 16.83 -4.61 4.94
CA VAL A 353 15.70 -5.39 4.43
C VAL A 353 16.20 -6.44 3.44
N PHE A 354 16.14 -7.71 3.82
CA PHE A 354 16.42 -8.84 2.92
C PHE A 354 15.26 -9.05 1.94
N SER A 355 15.27 -8.26 0.86
CA SER A 355 14.41 -8.47 -0.30
C SER A 355 15.24 -8.98 -1.47
N SER A 356 14.75 -9.99 -2.20
CA SER A 356 15.31 -10.34 -3.50
C SER A 356 15.00 -9.21 -4.49
N LEU A 357 15.92 -8.26 -4.64
CA LEU A 357 15.78 -7.19 -5.62
C LEU A 357 15.92 -7.80 -7.01
N GLY A 358 14.85 -7.76 -7.80
CA GLY A 358 14.89 -8.20 -9.19
C GLY A 358 15.89 -7.37 -9.98
N VAL A 359 17.04 -7.96 -10.31
CA VAL A 359 18.16 -7.46 -11.15
C VAL A 359 18.17 -5.93 -11.31
N THR A 360 18.62 -5.23 -10.27
CA THR A 360 18.61 -3.76 -10.22
C THR A 360 19.61 -3.12 -11.18
N ALA A 361 20.65 -3.86 -11.60
CA ALA A 361 21.61 -3.42 -12.61
C ALA A 361 21.80 -4.48 -13.73
N HIS A 362 21.84 -4.02 -14.99
CA HIS A 362 22.21 -4.89 -16.12
C HIS A 362 23.64 -5.43 -16.02
N ALA A 363 24.49 -4.85 -15.15
CA ALA A 363 25.82 -5.37 -14.85
C ALA A 363 25.79 -6.70 -14.08
N ASP A 364 24.69 -7.03 -13.39
CA ASP A 364 24.54 -8.30 -12.68
C ASP A 364 24.23 -9.46 -13.65
N LEU A 365 23.84 -9.12 -14.90
CA LEU A 365 23.82 -10.01 -16.06
C LEU A 365 25.16 -10.06 -16.81
N SER A 366 26.27 -9.51 -16.28
CA SER A 366 27.57 -9.47 -17.00
C SER A 366 28.17 -10.85 -17.34
N GLY A 367 27.65 -11.94 -16.78
CA GLY A 367 27.94 -13.32 -17.21
C GLY A 367 26.99 -13.88 -18.27
N VAL A 368 25.83 -13.26 -18.48
CA VAL A 368 24.81 -13.61 -19.49
C VAL A 368 24.77 -12.48 -20.52
N THR A 369 25.77 -12.46 -21.41
CA THR A 369 25.66 -11.62 -22.62
C THR A 369 24.46 -12.08 -23.44
N SER A 370 23.91 -11.18 -24.26
CA SER A 370 22.87 -11.49 -25.27
C SER A 370 23.21 -12.71 -26.14
N ASP A 371 24.49 -13.04 -26.24
CA ASP A 371 25.03 -14.07 -27.10
C ASP A 371 24.82 -15.47 -26.48
N GLN A 372 24.62 -15.61 -25.16
CA GLN A 372 24.41 -16.93 -24.54
C GLN A 372 23.11 -17.62 -24.96
N HIS A 373 22.15 -16.91 -25.57
CA HIS A 373 20.99 -17.53 -26.21
C HIS A 373 21.23 -17.90 -27.70
N HIS A 374 22.36 -17.52 -28.31
CA HIS A 374 22.59 -17.68 -29.76
C HIS A 374 24.01 -18.15 -30.19
N VAL A 375 24.99 -18.33 -29.29
CA VAL A 375 26.35 -18.81 -29.66
C VAL A 375 26.39 -20.22 -30.28
N ALA A 376 25.33 -21.03 -30.10
CA ALA A 376 25.22 -22.32 -30.79
C ALA A 376 24.93 -22.21 -32.30
N PHE A 377 24.42 -21.07 -32.78
CA PHE A 377 24.02 -20.89 -34.19
C PHE A 377 24.98 -20.03 -35.00
N VAL A 378 25.55 -18.96 -34.42
CA VAL A 378 26.38 -18.01 -35.20
C VAL A 378 27.72 -18.64 -35.64
N GLN A 379 28.34 -19.47 -34.80
CA GLN A 379 29.59 -20.15 -35.19
C GLN A 379 29.34 -21.23 -36.26
N ALA A 380 28.24 -21.98 -36.14
CA ALA A 380 27.86 -23.00 -37.11
C ALA A 380 27.55 -22.40 -38.49
N ASP A 381 26.85 -21.26 -38.54
CA ASP A 381 26.49 -20.59 -39.80
C ASP A 381 27.68 -19.85 -40.42
N ALA A 382 28.60 -19.30 -39.61
CA ALA A 382 29.84 -18.71 -40.08
C ALA A 382 30.81 -19.75 -40.67
N ASP A 383 30.90 -20.94 -40.06
CA ASP A 383 31.72 -22.04 -40.57
C ASP A 383 31.08 -22.64 -41.84
N LEU A 384 29.74 -22.75 -41.92
CA LEU A 384 29.01 -23.11 -43.15
C LEU A 384 29.23 -22.10 -44.28
N LEU A 385 29.24 -20.80 -43.96
CA LEU A 385 29.51 -19.74 -44.93
C LEU A 385 30.98 -19.74 -45.39
N TYR A 386 31.92 -20.04 -44.49
CA TYR A 386 33.33 -20.15 -44.83
C TYR A 386 33.67 -21.41 -45.64
N ASP A 387 33.02 -22.54 -45.38
CA ASP A 387 33.18 -23.76 -46.19
C ASP A 387 32.53 -23.58 -47.59
N LEU A 388 31.36 -22.93 -47.65
CA LEU A 388 30.66 -22.62 -48.91
C LEU A 388 31.40 -21.61 -49.79
N LEU A 389 31.97 -20.53 -49.23
CA LEU A 389 32.80 -19.58 -49.99
C LEU A 389 34.24 -20.07 -50.21
N GLY A 390 34.79 -20.85 -49.28
CA GLY A 390 36.11 -21.46 -49.39
C GLY A 390 36.21 -22.46 -50.53
N GLY A 391 35.19 -23.33 -50.68
CA GLY A 391 35.10 -24.25 -51.82
C GLY A 391 34.89 -23.56 -53.17
N LEU A 392 34.21 -22.40 -53.18
CA LEU A 392 33.88 -21.67 -54.41
C LEU A 392 35.09 -20.95 -55.03
N ALA A 393 36.12 -20.63 -54.24
CA ALA A 393 37.37 -20.05 -54.73
C ALA A 393 38.25 -21.03 -55.55
N THR A 394 37.95 -22.33 -55.51
CA THR A 394 38.77 -23.40 -56.12
C THR A 394 38.11 -24.21 -57.23
N HIS A 395 36.86 -23.91 -57.62
CA HIS A 395 36.17 -24.69 -58.64
C HIS A 395 36.06 -23.97 -60.00
N GLU A 396 37.13 -24.12 -60.77
CA GLU A 396 37.11 -24.02 -62.23
C GLU A 396 36.02 -24.96 -62.79
N VAL A 397 35.25 -24.50 -63.78
CA VAL A 397 34.13 -25.22 -64.44
C VAL A 397 32.83 -25.36 -63.61
N LEU A 398 31.88 -24.45 -63.86
CA LEU A 398 30.50 -24.86 -64.16
C LEU A 398 29.79 -23.94 -65.17
N ALA A 399 30.34 -23.88 -66.38
CA ALA A 399 29.68 -23.28 -67.54
C ALA A 399 28.85 -24.33 -68.33
N THR A 400 27.72 -24.77 -67.78
CA THR A 400 26.66 -25.47 -68.55
C THR A 400 25.29 -25.04 -68.04
N GLY A 401 24.51 -24.36 -68.88
CA GLY A 401 23.36 -23.58 -68.44
C GLY A 401 22.06 -24.36 -68.21
N VAL A 402 21.46 -24.14 -67.03
CA VAL A 402 20.06 -23.70 -66.97
C VAL A 402 20.07 -22.19 -67.28
N HIS A 403 19.09 -21.66 -68.02
CA HIS A 403 19.19 -20.37 -68.73
C HIS A 403 19.34 -19.09 -67.87
N GLY A 404 20.53 -18.90 -67.27
CA GLY A 404 21.31 -17.70 -67.50
C GLY A 404 21.87 -17.75 -68.93
N ALA A 405 21.02 -17.46 -69.92
CA ALA A 405 21.46 -17.31 -71.30
C ALA A 405 22.13 -15.94 -71.46
N GLY A 406 23.31 -15.82 -72.05
CA GLY A 406 24.16 -16.83 -72.64
C GLY A 406 25.14 -16.10 -73.55
N ALA A 407 26.44 -16.37 -73.39
CA ALA A 407 27.46 -15.65 -74.15
C ALA A 407 27.25 -15.86 -75.66
N SER A 408 26.91 -14.78 -76.37
CA SER A 408 26.97 -14.74 -77.82
C SER A 408 27.39 -13.36 -78.27
N THR A 409 28.60 -13.29 -78.83
CA THR A 409 29.02 -12.41 -79.93
C THR A 409 28.28 -11.09 -80.12
N LEU A 410 29.00 -9.97 -79.92
CA LEU A 410 29.02 -8.81 -80.83
C LEU A 410 27.71 -8.58 -81.62
N ALA A 411 26.62 -8.27 -80.91
CA ALA A 411 25.46 -7.70 -81.57
C ALA A 411 25.88 -6.36 -82.18
N THR A 412 25.74 -6.27 -83.50
CA THR A 412 26.14 -5.10 -84.28
C THR A 412 25.20 -3.93 -84.02
N ALA A 413 25.42 -2.78 -84.66
CA ALA A 413 24.65 -1.54 -84.46
C ALA A 413 23.14 -1.60 -84.82
N ALA A 414 22.56 -2.78 -84.98
CA ALA A 414 21.13 -3.02 -85.18
C ALA A 414 20.33 -3.03 -83.86
N ASP A 415 20.88 -3.54 -82.74
CA ASP A 415 20.11 -3.73 -81.49
C ASP A 415 19.81 -2.43 -80.73
N ILE A 416 20.41 -1.30 -81.16
CA ILE A 416 20.08 0.04 -80.64
C ILE A 416 18.70 0.51 -81.13
N ALA A 417 18.12 -0.10 -82.17
CA ALA A 417 16.85 0.32 -82.76
C ALA A 417 15.59 -0.12 -81.98
N THR A 418 15.69 -1.06 -81.04
CA THR A 418 14.54 -1.75 -80.42
C THR A 418 14.21 -1.35 -78.99
N HIS A 419 14.96 -0.42 -78.37
CA HIS A 419 14.65 0.10 -77.03
C HIS A 419 13.70 1.31 -76.98
N THR A 420 13.09 1.67 -78.12
CA THR A 420 11.94 2.58 -78.19
C THR A 420 10.64 1.96 -77.60
N ALA A 421 10.63 0.66 -77.27
CA ALA A 421 9.43 -0.10 -76.94
C ALA A 421 9.23 -0.47 -75.46
N ILE A 422 10.22 -0.23 -74.58
CA ILE A 422 10.14 -0.60 -73.13
C ILE A 422 10.15 0.65 -72.23
N ALA A 423 9.39 1.66 -72.62
CA ALA A 423 9.08 2.84 -71.79
C ALA A 423 7.67 2.77 -71.16
N ALA A 424 6.90 1.70 -71.42
CA ALA A 424 5.46 1.62 -71.13
C ALA A 424 5.07 0.61 -70.03
N ALA A 425 6.03 0.04 -69.29
CA ALA A 425 5.81 -1.01 -68.28
C ALA A 425 5.86 -0.52 -66.81
N HIS A 426 5.78 0.80 -66.61
CA HIS A 426 5.14 1.49 -65.49
C HIS A 426 5.42 1.05 -64.02
N HIS A 427 6.38 1.75 -63.41
CA HIS A 427 6.35 2.35 -62.06
C HIS A 427 5.61 1.61 -60.91
N THR A 428 6.39 0.92 -60.08
CA THR A 428 6.08 0.61 -58.67
C THR A 428 6.79 1.64 -57.78
N LYS A 429 6.32 2.89 -57.67
CA LYS A 429 5.16 3.34 -56.87
C LYS A 429 5.42 3.32 -55.34
N TYR A 430 5.93 4.37 -54.67
CA TYR A 430 6.40 5.69 -55.11
C TYR A 430 7.53 6.17 -54.16
N LEU A 431 8.75 6.39 -54.67
CA LEU A 431 9.86 7.11 -53.99
C LEU A 431 10.67 7.99 -54.97
N ASP A 432 10.12 8.13 -56.17
CA ASP A 432 10.56 8.90 -57.31
C ASP A 432 10.00 10.33 -57.20
N ALA A 433 10.86 11.35 -57.29
CA ALA A 433 10.45 12.75 -57.23
C ALA A 433 9.42 13.13 -58.32
N GLU A 434 9.39 12.36 -59.41
CA GLU A 434 8.42 12.45 -60.51
C GLU A 434 6.98 12.16 -60.05
N ALA A 435 6.79 11.28 -59.05
CA ALA A 435 5.47 10.98 -58.49
C ALA A 435 4.92 12.09 -57.60
N ILE A 436 5.79 12.83 -56.91
CA ILE A 436 5.43 14.05 -56.18
C ILE A 436 5.08 15.14 -57.19
N SER A 437 5.93 15.33 -58.22
CA SER A 437 5.70 16.34 -59.24
C SER A 437 4.49 16.10 -60.14
N ALA A 438 4.03 14.84 -60.27
CA ALA A 438 2.75 14.50 -60.87
C ALA A 438 1.51 15.00 -60.08
N VAL A 439 1.67 15.30 -58.79
CA VAL A 439 0.61 15.89 -57.96
C VAL A 439 0.75 17.42 -57.86
N GLU A 440 1.97 17.95 -57.92
CA GLU A 440 2.26 19.39 -57.86
C GLU A 440 1.69 20.20 -59.05
N GLY A 441 1.30 19.54 -60.14
CA GLY A 441 0.68 20.16 -61.32
C GLY A 441 -0.86 20.02 -61.43
N GLU A 442 -1.51 19.24 -60.56
CA GLU A 442 -2.95 18.98 -60.63
C GLU A 442 -3.77 20.05 -59.90
N ALA A 443 -4.90 20.46 -60.49
CA ALA A 443 -5.70 21.57 -59.96
C ALA A 443 -6.46 21.25 -58.66
N THR A 444 -6.64 19.97 -58.36
CA THR A 444 -7.35 19.45 -57.18
C THR A 444 -6.78 18.11 -56.75
N LEU A 445 -6.35 18.01 -55.49
CA LEU A 445 -5.93 16.77 -54.85
C LEU A 445 -7.07 16.26 -53.94
N ASP A 446 -7.75 15.20 -54.36
CA ASP A 446 -8.84 14.58 -53.58
C ASP A 446 -8.30 13.41 -52.73
N LEU A 447 -8.21 13.63 -51.42
CA LEU A 447 -7.74 12.65 -50.44
C LEU A 447 -8.94 12.02 -49.74
N THR A 448 -9.47 10.95 -50.32
CA THR A 448 -10.71 10.27 -49.86
C THR A 448 -10.51 9.31 -48.66
N GLY A 449 -9.58 9.65 -47.76
CA GLY A 449 -9.28 8.91 -46.53
C GLY A 449 -8.58 9.79 -45.50
N ASP A 450 -8.32 9.25 -44.31
CA ASP A 450 -7.74 10.02 -43.20
C ASP A 450 -6.33 10.56 -43.53
N VAL A 451 -6.17 11.88 -43.48
CA VAL A 451 -4.91 12.58 -43.75
C VAL A 451 -4.21 12.92 -42.44
N SER A 452 -3.13 12.21 -42.09
CA SER A 452 -2.33 12.49 -40.90
C SER A 452 -0.97 13.10 -41.25
N ILE A 453 -0.71 14.33 -40.77
CA ILE A 453 0.57 15.03 -40.98
C ILE A 453 1.45 14.83 -39.73
N GLN A 454 2.47 13.97 -39.86
CA GLN A 454 3.45 13.71 -38.81
C GLN A 454 4.82 14.33 -39.13
N ASP A 455 4.96 15.63 -38.83
CA ASP A 455 6.28 16.26 -38.58
C ASP A 455 6.46 16.49 -37.06
N GLY A 456 7.69 16.36 -36.58
CA GLY A 456 8.09 16.23 -35.17
C GLY A 456 8.71 17.47 -34.53
N THR A 457 8.80 18.60 -35.23
CA THR A 457 9.05 19.90 -34.59
C THR A 457 7.72 20.57 -34.19
N ALA A 458 7.73 21.37 -33.11
CA ALA A 458 6.51 21.73 -32.38
C ALA A 458 5.44 22.52 -33.17
N SER A 459 5.78 23.07 -34.34
CA SER A 459 4.88 23.87 -35.19
C SER A 459 4.13 23.03 -36.23
N LYS A 460 3.29 22.09 -35.80
CA LYS A 460 2.38 21.36 -36.71
C LYS A 460 1.40 22.34 -37.36
N THR A 461 1.66 22.72 -38.61
CA THR A 461 0.94 23.81 -39.27
C THR A 461 0.29 23.33 -40.56
N LEU A 462 -1.05 23.24 -40.60
CA LEU A 462 -1.77 23.13 -41.86
C LEU A 462 -2.01 24.55 -42.40
N SER A 463 -1.28 24.91 -43.46
CA SER A 463 -1.38 26.21 -44.12
C SER A 463 -2.02 26.06 -45.49
N ILE A 464 -3.19 26.68 -45.70
CA ILE A 464 -3.76 26.82 -47.04
C ILE A 464 -3.17 28.09 -47.65
N LEU A 465 -2.10 27.88 -48.43
CA LEU A 465 -1.49 28.94 -49.24
C LEU A 465 -2.29 29.10 -50.54
N VAL A 466 -2.62 30.34 -50.92
CA VAL A 466 -3.16 30.62 -52.25
C VAL A 466 -1.98 30.99 -53.14
N THR A 467 -1.80 30.27 -54.24
CA THR A 467 -0.63 30.38 -55.12
C THR A 467 -0.41 31.83 -55.59
N GLY A 468 0.74 32.41 -55.22
CA GLY A 468 1.14 33.75 -55.61
C GLY A 468 1.49 34.71 -54.46
N ASP A 469 1.22 34.35 -53.20
CA ASP A 469 1.56 35.18 -52.04
C ASP A 469 2.36 34.44 -50.95
N ALA A 470 3.11 35.18 -50.14
CA ALA A 470 4.06 34.64 -49.16
C ALA A 470 3.42 34.28 -47.80
N ASN A 471 2.20 34.77 -47.52
CA ASN A 471 1.50 34.57 -46.25
C ASN A 471 0.13 33.88 -46.45
N PRO A 472 -0.24 32.86 -45.62
CA PRO A 472 -1.51 32.15 -45.75
C PRO A 472 -2.71 33.01 -45.31
N LYS A 473 -3.88 32.78 -45.94
CA LYS A 473 -5.16 33.44 -45.57
C LYS A 473 -5.79 32.89 -44.29
N MET A 474 -5.57 31.60 -44.03
CA MET A 474 -5.95 30.94 -42.79
C MET A 474 -4.84 29.97 -42.40
N ARG A 475 -4.46 29.97 -41.12
CA ARG A 475 -3.44 29.10 -40.57
C ARG A 475 -3.90 28.51 -39.25
N LEU A 476 -3.96 27.18 -39.17
CA LEU A 476 -4.10 26.49 -37.89
C LEU A 476 -2.70 26.19 -37.35
N SER A 477 -2.43 26.70 -36.16
CA SER A 477 -1.19 26.44 -35.41
C SER A 477 -1.49 25.56 -34.18
N ASP A 478 -0.46 25.21 -33.42
CA ASP A 478 -0.54 24.39 -32.22
C ASP A 478 -1.44 24.97 -31.11
N ASP A 479 -1.44 26.29 -30.92
CA ASP A 479 -2.16 26.96 -29.83
C ASP A 479 -3.35 27.85 -30.24
N ARG A 480 -3.56 28.10 -31.55
CA ARG A 480 -4.55 29.06 -32.05
C ARG A 480 -4.88 28.91 -33.54
N LEU A 481 -6.01 29.49 -33.93
CA LEU A 481 -6.45 29.68 -35.32
C LEU A 481 -6.25 31.14 -35.73
N GLU A 482 -5.58 31.37 -36.86
CA GLU A 482 -5.22 32.70 -37.37
C GLU A 482 -5.83 32.95 -38.75
N PHE A 483 -6.29 34.19 -38.98
CA PHE A 483 -6.84 34.66 -40.26
C PHE A 483 -6.14 35.95 -40.71
N GLY A 484 -5.97 36.13 -42.02
CA GLY A 484 -5.41 37.35 -42.61
C GLY A 484 -5.79 37.56 -44.06
N ALA A 485 -5.67 38.79 -44.55
CA ALA A 485 -6.04 39.16 -45.92
C ALA A 485 -5.29 38.36 -47.04
N GLY A 486 -4.11 37.79 -46.75
CA GLY A 486 -3.28 37.05 -47.70
C GLY A 486 -2.47 37.98 -48.60
N GLY A 487 -1.50 38.67 -48.00
CA GLY A 487 -0.60 39.64 -48.62
C GLY A 487 0.61 39.91 -47.72
N ALA A 488 1.51 40.81 -48.13
CA ALA A 488 2.70 41.23 -47.36
C ALA A 488 2.41 42.07 -46.08
N SER A 489 1.21 41.95 -45.51
CA SER A 489 0.72 42.64 -44.31
C SER A 489 0.44 41.65 -43.18
N ALA A 490 0.46 42.12 -41.92
CA ALA A 490 0.26 41.27 -40.74
C ALA A 490 -1.17 40.70 -40.60
N LEU A 491 -1.32 39.65 -39.77
CA LEU A 491 -2.56 38.92 -39.51
C LEU A 491 -3.70 39.81 -38.98
N ASP A 492 -4.94 39.49 -39.35
CA ASP A 492 -6.13 40.30 -39.06
C ASP A 492 -6.87 39.87 -37.79
N THR A 493 -7.02 38.57 -37.53
CA THR A 493 -7.78 38.04 -36.39
C THR A 493 -7.18 36.73 -35.88
N ILE A 494 -7.09 36.59 -34.56
CA ILE A 494 -6.65 35.37 -33.87
C ILE A 494 -7.78 34.89 -32.95
N LEU A 495 -8.04 33.58 -32.95
CA LEU A 495 -8.87 32.92 -31.93
C LEU A 495 -8.00 31.92 -31.16
N LYS A 496 -7.82 32.18 -29.86
CA LYS A 496 -6.97 31.39 -28.96
C LYS A 496 -7.70 31.01 -27.68
N ARG A 497 -7.39 29.82 -27.14
CA ARG A 497 -7.79 29.43 -25.78
C ARG A 497 -6.74 29.96 -24.79
N VAL A 498 -7.14 30.88 -23.92
CA VAL A 498 -6.25 31.51 -22.92
C VAL A 498 -6.35 30.86 -21.53
N GLY A 499 -7.37 30.04 -21.30
CA GLY A 499 -7.57 29.32 -20.05
C GLY A 499 -8.61 28.20 -20.16
N VAL A 500 -8.93 27.56 -19.03
CA VAL A 500 -10.02 26.58 -18.97
C VAL A 500 -11.35 27.33 -19.10
N GLY A 501 -12.07 27.10 -20.20
CA GLY A 501 -13.37 27.73 -20.45
C GLY A 501 -13.34 29.14 -21.05
N THR A 502 -12.16 29.72 -21.30
CA THR A 502 -12.03 31.09 -21.85
C THR A 502 -11.37 31.09 -23.22
N PHE A 503 -12.09 31.63 -24.21
CA PHE A 503 -11.54 31.97 -25.51
C PHE A 503 -11.30 33.48 -25.59
N GLU A 504 -10.13 33.85 -26.06
CA GLU A 504 -9.80 35.21 -26.46
C GLU A 504 -9.84 35.27 -28.00
N MET A 505 -10.64 36.19 -28.53
CA MET A 505 -10.51 36.61 -29.92
C MET A 505 -9.81 37.95 -29.92
N THR A 506 -8.55 37.97 -30.36
CA THR A 506 -7.70 39.17 -30.36
C THR A 506 -7.38 39.61 -31.78
N ARG A 507 -7.39 40.92 -32.00
CA ARG A 507 -6.68 41.54 -33.13
C ARG A 507 -5.28 41.92 -32.65
N PRO A 508 -4.20 41.64 -33.42
CA PRO A 508 -2.84 42.03 -33.03
C PRO A 508 -2.64 43.54 -32.83
N SER A 509 -3.52 44.36 -33.42
CA SER A 509 -3.69 45.77 -33.08
C SER A 509 -4.98 45.97 -32.24
N ASP A 510 -4.81 45.92 -30.93
CA ASP A 510 -5.70 46.38 -29.84
C ASP A 510 -7.13 45.79 -29.73
N GLY A 511 -7.31 44.82 -28.82
CA GLY A 511 -8.59 44.54 -28.12
C GLY A 511 -9.40 43.29 -28.55
N ALA A 512 -10.28 42.80 -27.65
CA ALA A 512 -11.08 41.57 -27.80
C ALA A 512 -12.62 41.80 -27.77
N TYR A 513 -13.42 40.88 -28.37
CA TYR A 513 -14.85 41.10 -28.67
C TYR A 513 -15.69 39.79 -28.77
N PHE A 514 -16.93 39.71 -28.25
CA PHE A 514 -17.89 38.59 -28.49
C PHE A 514 -19.37 38.92 -28.12
N GLU A 515 -20.37 38.32 -28.81
CA GLU A 515 -21.83 38.41 -28.52
C GLU A 515 -22.62 37.16 -29.01
N GLY A 516 -23.88 36.90 -28.59
CA GLY A 516 -24.55 35.58 -28.77
C GLY A 516 -26.08 35.58 -29.06
N LYS A 517 -26.78 34.43 -28.88
CA LYS A 517 -28.21 34.23 -29.23
C LYS A 517 -28.95 33.17 -28.36
N ILE A 518 -30.12 33.48 -27.74
CA ILE A 518 -30.96 32.60 -26.84
C ILE A 518 -31.95 31.66 -27.54
N SER A 519 -32.10 30.41 -27.10
CA SER A 519 -33.14 29.49 -27.61
C SER A 519 -34.46 29.58 -26.83
N GLY A 520 -35.58 29.62 -27.55
CA GLY A 520 -36.95 29.78 -27.03
C GLY A 520 -37.84 30.58 -28.00
N ASP A 521 -37.20 31.47 -28.76
CA ASP A 521 -37.77 32.26 -29.84
C ASP A 521 -37.28 31.77 -31.23
N THR A 522 -37.91 32.24 -32.31
CA THR A 522 -37.47 31.99 -33.69
C THR A 522 -36.20 32.79 -34.05
N PHE A 523 -35.91 33.92 -33.37
CA PHE A 523 -34.76 34.78 -33.63
C PHE A 523 -33.91 35.32 -32.46
N PRO A 524 -33.65 34.63 -31.34
CA PRO A 524 -32.41 34.93 -30.61
C PRO A 524 -32.70 35.51 -29.20
N GLN A 525 -32.01 36.55 -28.68
CA GLN A 525 -30.74 37.26 -28.97
C GLN A 525 -30.00 37.58 -27.64
N ILE A 526 -28.72 37.17 -27.48
CA ILE A 526 -27.91 37.59 -26.31
C ILE A 526 -27.24 38.88 -26.72
N ARG A 527 -27.54 39.96 -26.00
CA ARG A 527 -26.95 41.27 -26.24
C ARG A 527 -26.20 41.72 -24.99
N LEU A 528 -24.87 41.83 -25.09
CA LEU A 528 -24.01 42.30 -24.00
C LEU A 528 -24.05 43.83 -23.96
N GLY A 529 -25.17 44.37 -23.45
CA GLY A 529 -25.37 45.80 -23.27
C GLY A 529 -24.52 46.38 -22.14
N THR A 530 -24.26 47.68 -22.21
CA THR A 530 -23.36 48.40 -21.30
C THR A 530 -23.99 48.77 -19.95
N ALA A 531 -25.31 48.91 -19.91
CA ALA A 531 -26.06 49.04 -18.67
C ALA A 531 -26.59 47.69 -18.19
N ALA A 532 -26.92 46.78 -19.12
CA ALA A 532 -27.50 45.49 -18.82
C ALA A 532 -27.12 44.41 -19.84
N LEU A 533 -26.97 43.17 -19.35
CA LEU A 533 -26.95 41.99 -20.20
C LEU A 533 -28.40 41.67 -20.60
N ASP A 534 -28.73 41.94 -21.86
CA ASP A 534 -30.08 41.81 -22.43
C ASP A 534 -30.26 40.44 -23.10
N PHE A 535 -31.41 39.82 -22.84
CA PHE A 535 -31.81 38.56 -23.44
C PHE A 535 -33.26 38.64 -23.94
N GLY A 536 -33.53 38.38 -25.22
CA GLY A 536 -34.92 38.19 -25.69
C GLY A 536 -35.16 38.16 -27.22
N PRO A 537 -36.43 37.99 -27.66
CA PRO A 537 -36.84 37.96 -29.06
C PRO A 537 -36.47 39.21 -29.86
N GLY A 538 -36.17 39.04 -31.15
CA GLY A 538 -35.75 40.12 -32.05
C GLY A 538 -36.86 41.10 -32.50
N GLY A 539 -37.76 41.52 -31.61
CA GLY A 539 -39.01 42.20 -31.95
C GLY A 539 -39.44 43.34 -31.01
N GLY A 540 -38.74 44.47 -31.04
CA GLY A 540 -39.31 45.80 -30.76
C GLY A 540 -39.65 46.21 -29.32
N SER A 541 -40.12 45.32 -28.43
CA SER A 541 -40.58 45.71 -27.08
C SER A 541 -40.24 44.74 -25.94
N ASP A 542 -39.96 43.47 -26.24
CA ASP A 542 -39.91 42.42 -25.22
C ASP A 542 -38.49 41.84 -25.12
N THR A 543 -37.71 42.28 -24.12
CA THR A 543 -36.53 41.57 -23.62
C THR A 543 -36.90 40.87 -22.30
N ASP A 544 -36.68 39.55 -22.23
CA ASP A 544 -37.06 38.70 -21.11
C ASP A 544 -36.23 38.96 -19.84
N ILE A 545 -34.95 39.29 -20.02
CA ILE A 545 -34.01 39.61 -18.93
C ILE A 545 -33.15 40.79 -19.36
N SER A 546 -33.08 41.84 -18.54
CA SER A 546 -32.00 42.82 -18.56
C SER A 546 -31.32 42.84 -17.19
N VAL A 547 -30.05 42.43 -17.14
CA VAL A 547 -29.27 42.39 -15.89
C VAL A 547 -28.57 43.73 -15.68
N ALA A 548 -29.28 44.72 -15.16
CA ALA A 548 -28.73 46.06 -14.94
C ALA A 548 -27.66 46.11 -13.82
N THR A 549 -26.58 46.86 -14.04
CA THR A 549 -25.59 47.25 -13.01
C THR A 549 -25.87 48.65 -12.44
#